data_AF-A0A8J6JVR0-F1
#
_entry.id   AF-A0A8J6JVR0-F1
#
_cell.length_a   1.000
_cell.length_b   1.000
_cell.length_c   1.000
_cell.angle_alpha   90.00
_cell.angle_beta   90.00
_cell.angle_gamma   90.00
#
_symmetry.space_group_name_H-M   'P 1'
#
loop_
_entity.id
_entity.type
_entity.pdbx_description
1 polymer ?
#
loop_
_entity_poly.entity_id
_entity_poly.type
_entity_poly.pdbx_seq_one_letter_code
_entity_poly.pdbx_strand_id
1 'polypeptide(L)' 'MDASKLTDGQRAYEAKRAAKAGLSLEKWLAQKERRAREDAAAAAAAARTPEAAPEKKPGFFARLLERAQKPFG' A
#
# COMPACT_ATOMS: atom_id res chain seq x y z
N MET A 1 3.03 15.86 -4.74
CA MET A 1 1.83 16.14 -3.94
C MET A 1 2.10 17.40 -3.13
N ASP A 2 1.44 18.49 -3.48
CA ASP A 2 1.65 19.79 -2.84
C ASP A 2 0.96 19.83 -1.47
N ALA A 3 1.59 20.44 -0.46
CA ALA A 3 1.01 20.56 0.89
C ALA A 3 -0.35 21.28 0.92
N SER A 4 -0.60 22.15 -0.06
CA SER A 4 -1.84 22.89 -0.25
C SER A 4 -3.02 22.01 -0.69
N LYS A 5 -2.77 20.78 -1.16
CA LYS A 5 -3.80 19.83 -1.62
C LYS A 5 -4.22 18.83 -0.53
N LEU A 6 -3.56 18.83 0.62
CA LEU A 6 -3.86 17.94 1.75
C LEU A 6 -4.87 18.61 2.68
N THR A 7 -5.84 17.82 3.16
CA THR A 7 -6.74 18.27 4.24
C THR A 7 -5.94 18.49 5.53
N ASP A 8 -6.45 19.30 6.45
CA ASP A 8 -5.73 19.62 7.70
C ASP A 8 -5.38 18.37 8.51
N GLY A 9 -6.27 17.38 8.55
CA GLY A 9 -6.04 16.10 9.20
C GLY A 9 -4.92 15.29 8.53
N GLN A 10 -4.87 15.27 7.19
CA GLN A 10 -3.79 14.59 6.46
C GLN A 10 -2.47 15.33 6.64
N ARG A 11 -2.48 16.66 6.64
CA ARG A 11 -1.28 17.49 6.87
C ARG A 11 -0.67 17.22 8.24
N ALA A 12 -1.50 17.16 9.29
CA ALA A 12 -1.05 16.85 10.65
C ALA A 12 -0.48 15.42 10.75
N TYR A 13 -1.10 14.46 10.07
CA TYR A 13 -0.61 13.08 10.02
C TYR A 13 0.76 12.97 9.34
N GLU A 14 0.92 13.61 8.17
CA GLU A 14 2.20 13.61 7.44
C GLU A 14 3.26 14.45 8.16
N ALA A 15 2.89 15.52 8.87
CA ALA A 15 3.82 16.30 9.68
C ALA A 15 4.43 15.48 10.83
N LYS A 16 3.63 14.63 11.50
CA LYS A 16 4.14 13.70 12.52
C LYS A 16 5.17 12.72 11.94
N ARG A 17 4.94 12.27 10.71
CA ARG A 17 5.83 11.34 10.00
C ARG A 17 7.11 12.04 9.54
N ALA A 18 6.99 13.26 9.04
CA ALA A 18 8.11 14.12 8.69
C ALA A 18 9.00 14.38 9.92
N ALA A 19 8.39 14.76 11.06
CA ALA A 19 9.10 14.94 12.32
C ALA A 19 9.80 13.66 12.78
N LYS A 20 9.15 12.49 12.68
CA LYS A 20 9.77 11.19 12.98
C LYS A 20 10.99 10.89 12.09
N ALA A 21 10.98 11.35 10.85
CA ALA A 21 12.10 11.22 9.93
C ALA A 21 13.16 12.33 10.08
N GLY A 22 12.94 13.30 10.99
CA GLY A 22 13.82 14.47 11.14
C GLY A 22 13.80 15.43 9.95
N LEU A 23 12.68 15.46 9.21
CA LEU A 23 12.53 16.24 7.98
C LEU A 23 11.39 17.24 8.12
N SER A 24 11.43 18.31 7.31
CA SER A 24 10.28 19.19 7.12
C SER A 24 9.17 18.47 6.33
N LEU A 25 7.92 18.91 6.52
CA LEU A 25 6.77 18.35 5.81
C LEU A 25 6.94 18.40 4.28
N GLU A 26 7.38 19.54 3.75
CA GLU A 26 7.64 19.72 2.31
C GLU A 26 8.64 18.67 1.78
N LYS A 27 9.76 18.49 2.49
CA LYS A 27 10.81 17.54 2.10
C LYS A 27 10.36 16.08 2.22
N TRP A 28 9.50 15.80 3.20
CA TRP A 28 8.86 14.50 3.38
C TRP A 28 7.89 14.17 2.24
N LEU A 29 7.04 15.12 1.84
CA LEU A 29 6.11 14.96 0.72
C LEU A 29 6.84 14.78 -0.61
N ALA A 30 7.91 15.55 -0.85
CA ALA A 30 8.75 15.41 -2.04
C ALA A 30 9.44 14.04 -2.11
N GLN A 31 9.95 13.52 -0.97
CA GLN A 31 10.53 12.18 -0.92
C GLN A 31 9.50 11.08 -1.16
N LYS A 32 8.29 11.23 -0.59
CA LYS A 32 7.20 10.27 -0.78
C LYS A 32 6.77 10.21 -2.24
N GLU A 33 6.70 11.35 -2.91
CA GLU A 33 6.39 11.41 -4.34
C GLU A 33 7.48 10.75 -5.19
N ARG A 34 8.76 11.00 -4.88
CA ARG A 34 9.88 10.34 -5.57
C ARG A 34 9.79 8.82 -5.42
N ARG A 35 9.58 8.32 -4.19
CA ARG A 35 9.39 6.89 -3.93
C ARG A 35 8.17 6.32 -4.63
N ALA A 36 7.03 7.02 -4.61
CA ALA A 36 5.84 6.54 -5.29
C ALA A 36 6.05 6.37 -6.80
N ARG A 37 6.86 7.24 -7.44
CA ARG A 37 7.24 7.10 -8.86
C ARG A 37 8.16 5.91 -9.10
N GLU A 38 9.14 5.70 -8.21
CA GLU A 38 10.05 4.54 -8.26
C GLU A 38 9.29 3.22 -8.04
N ASP A 39 8.40 3.18 -7.05
CA ASP A 39 7.57 2.02 -6.74
C ASP A 39 6.55 1.72 -7.85
N ALA A 40 5.99 2.74 -8.51
CA ALA A 40 5.11 2.55 -9.66
C ALA A 40 5.86 1.92 -10.86
N ALA A 41 7.11 2.33 -11.09
CA ALA A 41 7.95 1.73 -12.12
C ALA A 41 8.31 0.28 -11.77
N ALA A 42 8.62 0.00 -10.50
CA ALA A 42 8.90 -1.36 -10.02
C ALA A 42 7.66 -2.26 -10.06
N ALA A 43 6.48 -1.77 -9.69
CA ALA A 43 5.22 -2.49 -9.76
C ALA A 43 4.81 -2.79 -11.22
N ALA A 44 5.04 -1.85 -12.14
CA ALA A 44 4.81 -2.08 -13.57
C ALA A 44 5.78 -3.13 -14.15
N ALA A 45 7.03 -3.19 -13.66
CA ALA A 45 7.98 -4.23 -14.05
C ALA A 45 7.58 -5.60 -13.46
N ALA A 46 7.16 -5.66 -12.19
CA ALA A 46 6.68 -6.88 -11.55
C ALA A 46 5.39 -7.43 -12.17
N ALA A 47 4.50 -6.56 -12.65
CA ALA A 47 3.27 -6.95 -13.34
C ALA A 47 3.51 -7.47 -14.78
N ARG A 48 4.69 -7.24 -15.35
CA ARG A 48 5.10 -7.71 -16.69
C ARG A 48 5.82 -9.04 -16.68
N THR A 49 6.12 -9.61 -15.52
CA THR A 49 6.60 -10.99 -15.41
C THR A 49 5.36 -11.87 -15.23
N PRO A 50 4.90 -12.61 -16.27
CA PRO A 50 3.90 -13.66 -16.08
C PRO A 50 4.61 -14.85 -15.43
N GLU A 51 5.00 -14.70 -14.17
CA GLU A 51 5.42 -15.84 -13.39
C GLU A 51 4.16 -16.66 -13.12
N ALA A 52 4.13 -17.87 -13.71
CA ALA A 52 3.02 -18.81 -13.65
C ALA A 52 2.43 -18.79 -12.24
N ALA A 53 1.19 -18.30 -12.13
CA ALA A 53 0.56 -18.07 -10.85
C ALA A 53 0.63 -19.37 -10.03
N PRO A 54 1.38 -19.42 -8.92
CA PRO A 54 1.34 -20.60 -8.07
C PRO A 54 -0.12 -20.76 -7.67
N GLU A 55 -0.67 -21.96 -7.88
CA GLU A 55 -2.06 -22.29 -7.54
C GLU A 55 -2.35 -21.74 -6.14
N LYS A 56 -3.12 -20.66 -6.09
CA LYS A 56 -3.30 -19.88 -4.87
C LYS A 56 -4.07 -20.77 -3.91
N LYS A 57 -3.34 -21.35 -2.95
CA LYS A 57 -3.95 -22.13 -1.86
C LYS A 57 -5.08 -21.30 -1.26
N PRO A 58 -6.24 -21.91 -0.95
CA PRO A 58 -7.39 -21.19 -0.44
C PRO A 58 -6.98 -20.38 0.79
N GLY A 59 -7.16 -19.06 0.67
CA GLY A 59 -6.85 -18.10 1.72
C GLY A 59 -7.78 -18.26 2.92
N PHE A 60 -7.50 -17.52 4.00
CA PHE A 60 -8.24 -17.62 5.26
C PHE A 60 -9.76 -17.50 5.09
N PHE A 61 -10.22 -16.52 4.30
CA PHE A 61 -11.66 -16.31 4.03
C PHE A 61 -12.28 -17.43 3.20
N ALA A 62 -11.55 -18.01 2.24
CA ALA A 62 -12.03 -19.13 1.44
C ALA A 62 -12.26 -20.37 2.32
N ARG A 63 -11.35 -20.64 3.27
CA ARG A 63 -11.49 -21.74 4.23
C ARG A 63 -12.66 -21.51 5.20
N LEU A 64 -12.94 -20.26 5.57
CA LEU A 64 -14.09 -19.93 6.42
C LEU A 64 -15.41 -20.19 5.70
N LEU A 65 -15.52 -19.81 4.42
CA LEU A 65 -16.68 -20.07 3.58
C LEU A 65 -16.90 -21.56 3.35
N GLU A 66 -15.83 -22.32 3.10
CA GLU A 66 -15.90 -23.77 2.96
C GLU A 66 -16.44 -24.43 4.24
N ARG A 67 -15.98 -23.98 5.42
CA ARG A 67 -16.48 -24.45 6.72
C ARG A 67 -17.95 -24.12 6.93
N ALA A 68 -18.40 -22.95 6.46
CA ALA A 68 -19.79 -22.51 6.61
C ALA A 68 -20.73 -23.23 5.63
N GLN A 69 -20.24 -23.59 4.43
CA GLN A 69 -21.01 -24.30 3.41
C GLN A 69 -21.05 -25.83 3.62
N LYS A 70 -20.17 -26.38 4.44
CA LYS A 70 -20.18 -27.82 4.73
C LYS A 70 -21.22 -28.11 5.81
N PRO A 71 -22.36 -28.76 5.48
CA PRO A 71 -23.31 -29.16 6.50
C PRO A 71 -22.64 -30.14 7.45
N PHE A 72 -22.83 -29.92 8.75
CA PHE A 72 -22.48 -30.92 9.76
C PHE A 72 -23.40 -32.12 9.51
N GLY A 73 -22.83 -33.21 9.02
CA GLY A 73 -23.46 -34.52 9.04
C GLY A 73 -23.53 -35.04 10.47
#